data_AF-A0A1V3PTU8-F1
#
_entry.id   AF-A0A1V3PTU8-F1
#
_cell.length_a   1.000
_cell.length_b   1.000
_cell.length_c   1.000
_cell.angle_alpha   90.00
_cell.angle_beta   90.00
_cell.angle_gamma   90.00
#
_symmetry.space_group_name_H-M   'P 1'
#
loop_
_entity.id
_entity.type
_entity.pdbx_description
1 polymer ?
#
loop_
_entity_poly.entity_id
_entity_poly.type
_entity_poly.pdbx_seq_one_letter_code
_entity_poly.pdbx_strand_id
1 'polypeptide(L)'
;MTDVIDFLEQMGQDAQLRHAAQDEVELALSGAEITPELQAAILAKDQAQVEALLGHAPVCGYFLPGKEEEEEGDEDEETPSREPDEAPEHSGLRTAIPTA
;
A
#
# COMPACT_ATOMS: atom_id res chain seq x y z
N MET A 1 15.96 -18.44 -12.10
CA MET A 1 15.04 -18.06 -13.18
C MET A 1 14.48 -16.74 -12.75
N THR A 2 14.76 -15.69 -13.51
CA THR A 2 14.34 -14.31 -13.23
C THR A 2 13.16 -14.06 -14.15
N ASP A 3 11.99 -13.83 -13.59
CA ASP A 3 10.81 -13.44 -14.37
C ASP A 3 10.83 -11.93 -14.67
N VAL A 4 9.78 -11.41 -15.33
CA VAL A 4 9.71 -9.99 -15.66
C VAL A 4 9.61 -9.08 -14.44
N ILE A 5 8.95 -9.52 -13.36
CA ILE A 5 8.82 -8.73 -12.14
C ILE A 5 10.17 -8.68 -11.43
N ASP A 6 10.85 -9.83 -11.31
CA ASP A 6 12.19 -9.91 -10.72
C ASP A 6 13.19 -9.05 -11.50
N PHE A 7 13.10 -9.04 -12.84
CA PHE A 7 13.96 -8.22 -13.68
C PHE A 7 13.70 -6.71 -13.47
N LEU A 8 12.44 -6.30 -13.41
CA LEU A 8 12.07 -4.90 -13.17
C LEU A 8 12.44 -4.44 -11.75
N GLU A 9 12.31 -5.32 -10.76
CA GLU A 9 12.80 -5.07 -9.40
C GLU A 9 14.32 -4.88 -9.41
N GLN A 10 15.06 -5.78 -10.04
CA GLN A 10 16.51 -5.67 -10.16
C GLN A 10 16.93 -4.39 -10.89
N MET A 11 16.27 -4.02 -11.99
CA MET A 11 16.51 -2.76 -12.70
C MET A 11 16.28 -1.53 -11.81
N GLY A 12 15.29 -1.59 -10.91
CA GLY A 12 14.99 -0.51 -9.97
C GLY A 12 15.99 -0.39 -8.81
N GLN A 13 16.50 -1.52 -8.32
CA GLN A 13 17.45 -1.62 -7.22
C GLN A 13 18.91 -1.40 -7.66
N ASP A 14 19.26 -1.84 -8.87
CA ASP A 14 20.60 -1.76 -9.41
C ASP A 14 20.84 -0.41 -10.12
N ALA A 15 21.67 0.43 -9.51
CA ALA A 15 22.03 1.74 -10.04
C ALA A 15 22.75 1.65 -11.41
N GLN A 16 23.44 0.54 -11.70
CA GLN A 16 24.09 0.34 -12.99
C GLN A 16 23.04 0.11 -14.08
N LEU A 17 22.08 -0.78 -13.86
CA LEU A 17 20.99 -1.04 -14.81
C LEU A 17 20.08 0.17 -15.01
N ARG A 18 19.86 0.97 -13.97
CA ARG A 18 19.06 2.19 -14.03
C ARG A 18 19.63 3.25 -14.97
N HIS A 19 20.96 3.29 -15.11
CA HIS A 19 21.69 4.25 -15.93
C HIS A 19 22.41 3.61 -17.12
N ALA A 20 22.20 2.30 -17.32
CA ALA A 20 22.83 1.51 -18.35
C ALA A 20 22.47 2.01 -19.74
N ALA A 21 23.40 1.80 -20.68
CA ALA A 21 23.10 2.00 -22.09
C ALA A 21 22.04 0.98 -22.56
N GLN A 22 21.33 1.30 -23.64
CA GLN A 22 20.28 0.41 -24.17
C GLN A 22 20.84 -1.00 -24.48
N ASP A 23 22.04 -1.08 -25.05
CA ASP A 23 22.70 -2.34 -25.39
C ASP A 23 23.01 -3.21 -24.16
N GLU A 24 23.31 -2.58 -23.02
CA GLU A 24 23.57 -3.27 -21.74
C GLU A 24 22.26 -3.81 -21.13
N VAL A 25 21.16 -3.07 -21.27
CA VAL A 25 19.82 -3.52 -20.86
C VAL A 25 19.34 -4.67 -21.75
N GLU A 26 19.61 -4.61 -23.05
CA GLU A 26 19.30 -5.68 -24.00
C GLU A 26 20.08 -6.97 -23.67
N LEU A 27 21.36 -6.84 -23.32
CA LEU A 27 22.15 -7.96 -22.84
C LEU A 27 21.58 -8.55 -21.54
N ALA A 28 21.18 -7.71 -20.59
CA ALA A 28 20.57 -8.18 -19.34
C ALA A 28 19.22 -8.89 -19.59
N LEU A 29 18.40 -8.41 -20.52
CA LEU A 29 17.13 -9.04 -20.92
C LEU A 29 17.34 -10.39 -21.61
N SER A 30 18.43 -10.57 -22.36
CA SER A 30 18.72 -11.83 -23.06
C SER A 30 18.95 -13.02 -22.11
N GLY A 31 19.32 -12.75 -20.85
CA GLY A 31 19.47 -13.75 -19.79
C GLY A 31 18.21 -14.03 -18.98
N ALA A 32 17.13 -13.27 -19.19
CA ALA A 32 15.88 -13.39 -18.45
C ALA A 32 14.86 -14.27 -19.21
N GLU A 33 13.98 -14.96 -18.50
CA GLU A 33 12.91 -15.78 -19.09
C GLU A 33 11.69 -14.91 -19.45
N ILE A 34 11.93 -13.88 -20.24
CA ILE A 34 10.93 -12.88 -20.66
C ILE A 34 10.60 -13.12 -22.13
N THR A 35 9.32 -13.05 -22.50
CA THR A 35 8.91 -13.22 -23.89
C THR A 35 9.48 -12.11 -24.78
N PRO A 36 9.83 -12.39 -26.04
CA PRO A 36 10.46 -11.41 -26.93
C PRO A 36 9.60 -10.16 -27.15
N GLU A 37 8.27 -10.30 -27.14
CA GLU A 37 7.34 -9.17 -27.24
C GLU A 37 7.47 -8.24 -26.03
N LEU A 38 7.63 -8.81 -24.83
CA LEU A 38 7.76 -8.06 -23.58
C LEU A 38 9.16 -7.44 -23.45
N GLN A 39 10.20 -8.12 -23.92
CA GLN A 39 11.55 -7.54 -24.02
C GLN A 39 11.56 -6.30 -24.93
N ALA A 40 10.92 -6.38 -26.10
CA ALA A 40 10.82 -5.26 -27.03
C ALA A 40 10.06 -4.07 -26.42
N ALA A 41 8.96 -4.34 -25.71
CA ALA A 41 8.19 -3.31 -25.01
C ALA A 41 9.01 -2.62 -23.91
N ILE A 42 9.79 -3.38 -23.14
CA ILE A 42 10.71 -2.85 -22.11
C ILE A 42 11.80 -1.97 -22.75
N LEU A 43 12.44 -2.44 -23.83
CA LEU A 43 13.48 -1.67 -24.54
C LEU A 43 12.95 -0.38 -25.15
N ALA A 44 11.72 -0.41 -25.68
CA ALA A 44 11.04 0.77 -26.21
C ALA A 44 10.54 1.74 -25.11
N LYS A 45 10.61 1.34 -23.84
CA LYS A 45 10.02 2.05 -22.69
C LYS A 45 8.52 2.30 -22.86
N ASP A 46 7.84 1.40 -23.56
CA ASP A 46 6.40 1.48 -23.81
C ASP A 46 5.62 0.89 -22.65
N GLN A 47 5.34 1.75 -21.66
CA GLN A 47 4.59 1.35 -20.46
C GLN A 47 3.22 0.74 -20.80
N ALA A 48 2.50 1.31 -21.76
CA ALA A 48 1.16 0.85 -22.11
C ALA A 48 1.19 -0.56 -22.71
N GLN A 49 2.20 -0.85 -23.55
CA GLN A 49 2.40 -2.17 -24.11
C GLN A 49 2.86 -3.19 -23.07
N VAL A 50 3.74 -2.80 -22.15
CA VAL A 50 4.14 -3.65 -21.01
C VAL A 50 2.93 -4.02 -20.15
N GLU A 51 2.09 -3.04 -19.78
CA GLU A 51 0.87 -3.27 -19.00
C GLU A 51 -0.12 -4.19 -19.72
N ALA A 52 -0.30 -4.01 -21.03
CA ALA A 52 -1.18 -4.85 -21.84
C ALA A 52 -0.69 -6.30 -21.92
N LEU A 53 0.61 -6.52 -22.11
CA LEU A 53 1.22 -7.85 -22.17
C LEU A 53 1.18 -8.58 -20.82
N LEU A 54 1.27 -7.83 -19.72
CA LEU A 54 1.13 -8.36 -18.35
C LEU A 54 -0.33 -8.59 -17.95
N GLY A 55 -1.30 -8.20 -18.79
CA GLY A 55 -2.73 -8.29 -18.47
C GLY A 55 -3.14 -7.41 -17.30
N HIS A 56 -2.41 -6.32 -17.06
CA HIS A 56 -2.69 -5.42 -15.94
C HIS A 56 -4.03 -4.71 -16.15
N ALA A 57 -4.84 -4.66 -15.09
CA ALA A 57 -6.05 -3.87 -15.02
C ALA A 57 -5.83 -2.71 -14.05
N PRO A 58 -6.44 -1.53 -14.28
CA PRO A 58 -6.27 -0.39 -13.38
C PRO A 58 -6.66 -0.77 -11.94
N VAL A 59 -5.70 -0.70 -11.03
CA VAL A 59 -5.91 -0.91 -9.59
C VAL A 59 -6.06 0.44 -8.91
N CYS A 60 -7.24 0.72 -8.34
CA CYS A 60 -7.44 1.87 -7.45
C CYS A 60 -7.20 1.45 -6.00
N GLY A 61 -6.07 1.86 -5.43
CA GLY A 61 -5.79 1.75 -4.00
C GLY A 61 -6.08 3.06 -3.27
N TYR A 62 -6.61 2.98 -2.05
CA TYR A 62 -6.76 4.14 -1.16
C TYR A 62 -5.82 3.98 0.03
N PHE A 63 -4.90 4.93 0.21
CA PHE A 63 -4.04 4.98 1.39
C PHE A 63 -4.75 5.81 2.45
N LEU A 64 -5.21 5.15 3.53
CA LEU A 64 -5.72 5.88 4.69
C LEU A 64 -4.53 6.40 5.50
N PRO A 65 -4.52 7.69 5.90
CA PRO A 65 -3.53 8.17 6.85
C PRO A 65 -3.63 7.36 8.15
N GLY A 66 -2.48 6.93 8.66
CA GLY A 66 -2.42 6.28 9.97
C GLY A 66 -2.93 7.22 11.05
N LYS A 67 -3.68 6.69 12.02
CA LYS A 67 -3.98 7.44 13.24
C LYS A 67 -2.72 7.47 14.08
N GLU A 68 -2.37 8.64 14.59
CA GLU A 68 -1.39 8.77 15.67
C GLU A 68 -1.97 8.05 16.88
N GLU A 69 -1.25 7.06 17.42
CA GLU A 69 -1.60 6.46 18.70
C GLU A 69 -1.35 7.55 19.75
N GLU A 70 -2.43 8.07 20.35
CA GLU A 70 -2.30 8.92 21.54
C GLU A 70 -1.63 8.06 22.62
N GLU A 71 -0.46 8.47 23.10
CA GLU A 71 0.16 7.86 24.28
C GLU A 71 -0.85 7.98 25.43
N GLU A 72 -1.46 6.85 25.82
CA GLU A 72 -2.22 6.72 27.07
C GLU A 72 -1.27 7.11 28.20
N GLY A 73 -1.41 8.34 28.68
CA GLY A 73 -0.66 8.84 29.82
C GLY A 73 -0.89 7.95 31.02
N ASP A 74 0.18 7.31 31.47
CA ASP A 74 0.28 6.64 32.76
C ASP A 74 0.14 7.69 33.87
N GLU A 75 -1.10 8.05 34.22
CA GLU A 75 -1.40 8.83 35.42
C GLU A 75 -1.81 7.89 36.55
N ASP A 76 -0.75 7.35 37.15
CA ASP A 76 -0.51 7.03 38.55
C ASP A 76 -1.71 7.06 39.52
N GLU A 77 -1.78 5.98 40.30
CA GLU A 77 -2.75 5.73 41.35
C GLU A 77 -2.74 6.83 42.43
N GLU A 78 -3.79 7.64 42.57
CA GLU A 78 -4.17 8.17 43.89
C GLU A 78 -5.69 8.16 44.08
N THR A 79 -6.16 7.15 44.81
CA THR A 79 -7.49 7.17 45.44
C THR A 79 -7.59 8.31 46.46
N PRO A 80 -8.74 8.99 46.54
CA PRO A 80 -9.27 9.33 47.85
C PRO A 80 -10.69 8.77 48.03
N SER A 81 -10.81 7.94 49.07
CA SER A 81 -12.08 7.47 49.65
C SER A 81 -13.03 8.62 49.98
N ARG A 82 -14.34 8.44 49.71
CA ARG A 82 -15.46 8.52 50.70
C ARG A 82 -16.84 8.37 50.02
N GLU A 83 -17.51 7.25 50.27
CA GLU A 83 -18.97 7.08 50.11
C GLU A 83 -19.74 7.83 51.24
N PRO A 84 -21.09 7.90 51.29
CA PRO A 84 -22.15 7.58 50.31
C PRO A 84 -23.18 8.73 50.13
N ASP A 85 -24.07 8.70 49.13
CA ASP A 85 -25.52 8.95 49.33
C ASP A 85 -26.40 8.74 48.07
N GLU A 86 -27.47 7.95 48.28
CA GLU A 86 -28.74 7.79 47.55
C GLU A 86 -28.83 7.82 46.00
N ALA A 87 -29.26 6.68 45.45
CA ALA A 87 -30.01 6.61 44.19
C ALA A 87 -31.46 7.10 44.41
N PRO A 88 -32.15 7.63 43.38
CA PRO A 88 -32.90 6.70 42.54
C PRO A 88 -32.92 7.05 41.04
N GLU A 89 -32.95 5.98 40.25
CA GLU A 89 -33.80 5.73 39.08
C GLU A 89 -34.54 6.95 38.49
N HIS A 90 -34.47 7.15 37.17
CA HIS A 90 -35.68 7.20 36.32
C HIS A 90 -35.36 7.47 34.85
N SER A 91 -35.88 6.54 34.03
CA SER A 91 -36.71 6.83 32.86
C SER A 91 -36.02 7.33 31.59
N GLY A 92 -36.06 6.46 30.58
CA GLY A 92 -35.52 6.69 29.25
C GLY A 92 -36.22 7.76 28.44
N LEU A 93 -35.65 8.03 27.27
CA LEU A 93 -36.41 8.43 26.10
C LEU A 93 -35.63 8.03 24.84
N ARG A 94 -36.11 6.96 24.19
CA ARG A 94 -35.81 6.71 22.79
C ARG A 94 -36.58 7.75 21.98
N THR A 95 -35.89 8.64 21.28
CA THR A 95 -36.53 9.52 20.31
C THR A 95 -36.18 9.08 18.90
N ALA A 96 -37.26 8.77 18.18
CA ALA A 96 -37.32 8.29 16.82
C ALA A 96 -36.81 9.32 15.80
N ILE A 97 -36.29 8.81 14.69
CA ILE A 97 -35.97 9.57 13.48
C ILE A 97 -37.29 9.93 12.77
N PRO A 98 -37.59 11.20 12.47
CA PRO A 98 -38.67 11.54 11.56
C PRO A 98 -38.18 11.46 10.11
N THR A 99 -38.89 10.67 9.29
CA THR A 99 -38.84 10.72 7.83
C THR A 99 -39.90 11.67 7.32
N ALA A 100 -39.50 12.68 6.55
CA ALA A 100 -40.29 13.29 5.48
C ALA A 100 -39.33 13.85 4.44
#